data_AF-A0A2A5M2Z7-F1
#
_entry.id   AF-A0A2A5M2Z7-F1
#
_cell.length_a   1.000
_cell.length_b   1.000
_cell.length_c   1.000
_cell.angle_alpha   90.00
_cell.angle_beta   90.00
_cell.angle_gamma   90.00
#
_symmetry.space_group_name_H-M   'P 1'
#
loop_
_entity.id
_entity.type
_entity.pdbx_description
1 polymer ?
#
loop_
_entity_poly.entity_id
_entity_poly.type
_entity_poly.pdbx_seq_one_letter_code
_entity_poly.pdbx_strand_id
1 'polypeptide(L)'
;HNGEINTIRGNVDSIRAREGLMQSEYFENLDEIFPIIAKPSSDSAMFDNTLEFLALNGRTLEEAFMMMVPEPWHKNENMESKKRAFYEYHSLLMEPWDGPAAIVFTDGVIMGASLDRNGFRPSRYYLTKDDMLILSSETGALKLDEKNIKAKKRLEPGKLLLVDTARGRVIADNEIKE
;
A
#
# COMPACT_ATOMS: atom_id res chain seq x y z
N HIS A 1 7.01 -6.56 -2.04
CA HIS A 1 7.56 -5.92 -0.82
C HIS A 1 9.09 -6.04 -0.82
N ASN A 2 9.80 -4.93 -0.68
CA ASN A 2 11.24 -4.89 -0.39
C ASN A 2 11.42 -4.22 0.97
N GLY A 3 11.73 -4.99 2.00
CA GLY A 3 11.65 -4.46 3.34
C GLY A 3 11.64 -5.50 4.44
N GLU A 4 11.33 -5.02 5.64
CA GLU A 4 11.05 -5.82 6.83
C GLU A 4 9.95 -5.12 7.64
N ILE A 5 8.95 -5.87 8.09
CA ILE A 5 7.87 -5.35 8.95
C ILE A 5 8.21 -5.65 10.41
N ASN A 6 8.69 -4.63 11.13
CA ASN A 6 9.20 -4.78 12.51
C ASN A 6 8.09 -4.95 13.54
N THR A 7 6.85 -4.65 13.18
CA THR A 7 5.66 -4.75 14.04
C THR A 7 4.87 -6.05 13.85
N ILE A 8 5.39 -6.97 13.00
CA ILE A 8 4.63 -8.10 12.46
C ILE A 8 3.94 -8.96 13.52
N ARG A 9 4.59 -9.24 14.65
CA ARG A 9 4.01 -10.08 15.70
C ARG A 9 2.74 -9.46 16.28
N GLY A 10 2.79 -8.16 16.62
CA GLY A 10 1.63 -7.44 17.14
C GLY A 10 0.51 -7.34 16.12
N ASN A 11 0.85 -7.11 14.86
CA ASN A 11 -0.14 -7.02 13.78
C ASN A 11 -0.87 -8.35 13.59
N VAL A 12 -0.13 -9.46 13.53
CA VAL A 12 -0.68 -10.81 13.36
C VAL A 12 -1.57 -11.19 14.54
N ASP A 13 -1.12 -10.92 15.77
CA ASP A 13 -1.89 -11.21 16.97
C ASP A 13 -3.17 -10.36 17.03
N SER A 14 -3.12 -9.11 16.57
CA SER A 14 -4.28 -8.20 16.51
C SER A 14 -5.32 -8.65 15.48
N ILE A 15 -4.89 -9.08 14.29
CA ILE A 15 -5.81 -9.66 13.28
C ILE A 15 -6.46 -10.92 13.83
N ARG A 16 -5.68 -11.85 14.38
CA ARG A 16 -6.18 -13.10 14.96
C ARG A 16 -7.17 -12.90 16.09
N ALA A 17 -6.92 -11.92 16.97
CA ALA A 17 -7.82 -11.61 18.06
C ALA A 17 -9.20 -11.11 17.57
N ARG A 18 -9.25 -10.53 16.36
CA ARG A 18 -10.47 -10.01 15.75
C ARG A 18 -11.23 -11.03 14.91
N GLU A 19 -10.58 -12.07 14.39
CA GLU A 19 -11.19 -13.10 13.50
C GLU A 19 -12.54 -13.61 14.03
N GLY A 20 -12.63 -13.99 15.32
CA GLY A 20 -13.87 -14.51 15.91
C GLY A 20 -15.02 -13.50 16.08
N LEU A 21 -14.80 -12.22 15.81
CA LEU A 21 -15.81 -11.16 15.84
C LEU A 21 -16.06 -10.56 14.45
N MET A 22 -15.30 -10.97 13.43
CA MET A 22 -15.45 -10.43 12.09
C MET A 22 -16.76 -10.90 11.45
N GLN A 23 -17.36 -10.00 10.68
CA GLN A 23 -18.52 -10.27 9.84
C GLN A 23 -18.19 -9.73 8.45
N SER A 24 -18.74 -10.38 7.42
CA SER A 24 -18.55 -9.99 6.02
C SER A 24 -19.87 -10.05 5.29
N GLU A 25 -20.11 -9.07 4.44
CA GLU A 25 -21.20 -9.08 3.44
C GLU A 25 -20.73 -9.68 2.10
N TYR A 26 -19.42 -9.94 1.95
CA TYR A 26 -18.78 -10.38 0.71
C TYR A 26 -18.43 -11.88 0.71
N PHE A 27 -18.20 -12.45 1.90
CA PHE A 27 -17.94 -13.87 2.10
C PHE A 27 -19.11 -14.52 2.84
N GLU A 28 -19.66 -15.61 2.27
CA GLU A 28 -20.74 -16.36 2.91
C GLU A 28 -20.30 -17.02 4.22
N ASN A 29 -19.05 -17.51 4.26
CA ASN A 29 -18.50 -18.23 5.40
C ASN A 29 -17.03 -17.83 5.66
N LEU A 30 -16.81 -16.95 6.64
CA LEU A 30 -15.46 -16.53 7.02
C LEU A 30 -14.64 -17.67 7.66
N ASP A 31 -15.28 -18.72 8.20
CA ASP A 31 -14.58 -19.86 8.79
C ASP A 31 -13.74 -20.63 7.75
N GLU A 32 -14.08 -20.54 6.46
CA GLU A 32 -13.30 -21.13 5.36
C GLU A 32 -12.07 -20.31 5.00
N ILE A 33 -12.06 -19.02 5.37
CA ILE A 33 -10.95 -18.09 5.14
C ILE A 33 -10.00 -18.09 6.33
N PHE A 34 -10.50 -18.40 7.54
CA PHE A 34 -9.67 -18.38 8.74
C PHE A 34 -8.65 -19.52 8.81
N PRO A 35 -7.43 -19.24 9.32
CA PRO A 35 -6.93 -17.91 9.71
C PRO A 35 -6.60 -17.06 8.48
N ILE A 36 -6.93 -15.76 8.53
CA ILE A 36 -6.63 -14.79 7.45
C ILE A 36 -5.13 -14.83 7.14
N ILE A 37 -4.32 -14.91 8.19
CA ILE A 37 -2.86 -14.98 8.07
C ILE A 37 -2.39 -16.43 8.26
N ALA A 38 -2.06 -17.07 7.15
CA ALA A 38 -1.52 -18.42 7.11
C ALA A 38 -0.16 -18.51 7.83
N LYS A 39 0.11 -19.61 8.54
CA LYS A 39 1.41 -19.88 9.16
C LYS A 39 1.91 -21.30 8.81
N PRO A 40 3.23 -21.49 8.65
CA PRO A 40 4.30 -20.48 8.68
C PRO A 40 4.40 -19.69 7.36
N SER A 41 4.70 -18.39 7.44
CA SER A 41 4.82 -17.49 6.28
C SER A 41 5.83 -16.37 6.57
N SER A 42 6.30 -15.66 5.53
CA SER A 42 7.15 -14.47 5.70
C SER A 42 6.31 -13.26 6.09
N ASP A 43 6.93 -12.22 6.65
CA ASP A 43 6.28 -10.93 6.93
C ASP A 43 5.55 -10.35 5.69
N SER A 44 6.17 -10.53 4.53
CA SER A 44 5.68 -10.11 3.22
C SER A 44 4.41 -10.86 2.83
N ALA A 45 4.37 -12.18 3.06
CA ALA A 45 3.19 -13.00 2.80
C ALA A 45 2.07 -12.71 3.79
N MET A 46 2.39 -12.45 5.06
CA MET A 46 1.40 -12.06 6.07
C MET A 46 0.76 -10.69 5.76
N PHE A 47 1.56 -9.75 5.26
CA PHE A 47 1.07 -8.46 4.78
C PHE A 47 0.15 -8.65 3.57
N ASP A 48 0.58 -9.46 2.60
CA ASP A 48 -0.19 -9.77 1.40
C ASP A 48 -1.56 -10.38 1.72
N ASN A 49 -1.62 -11.41 2.58
CA ASN A 49 -2.87 -12.04 3.00
C ASN A 49 -3.84 -11.05 3.65
N THR A 50 -3.31 -10.15 4.49
CA THR A 50 -4.14 -9.15 5.17
C THR A 50 -4.66 -8.10 4.18
N LEU A 51 -3.80 -7.64 3.27
CA LEU A 51 -4.16 -6.66 2.24
C LEU A 51 -5.23 -7.24 1.30
N GLU A 52 -5.02 -8.46 0.82
CA GLU A 52 -5.94 -9.18 -0.04
C GLU A 52 -7.29 -9.39 0.65
N PHE A 53 -7.30 -9.83 1.92
CA PHE A 53 -8.53 -9.99 2.69
C PHE A 53 -9.32 -8.67 2.79
N LEU A 54 -8.65 -7.56 3.10
CA LEU A 54 -9.32 -6.25 3.19
C LEU A 54 -9.90 -5.81 1.84
N ALA A 55 -9.16 -6.01 0.75
CA ALA A 55 -9.59 -5.63 -0.59
C ALA A 55 -10.78 -6.49 -1.08
N LEU A 56 -10.73 -7.81 -0.86
CA LEU A 56 -11.83 -8.71 -1.23
C LEU A 56 -13.06 -8.53 -0.33
N ASN A 57 -12.89 -7.98 0.87
CA ASN A 57 -13.96 -7.71 1.82
C ASN A 57 -14.51 -6.26 1.74
N GLY A 58 -14.48 -5.67 0.54
CA GLY A 58 -15.24 -4.46 0.21
C GLY A 58 -14.47 -3.15 0.19
N ARG A 59 -13.17 -3.15 0.49
CA ARG A 59 -12.33 -1.95 0.40
C ARG A 59 -11.64 -1.88 -0.95
N THR A 60 -11.38 -0.66 -1.42
CA THR A 60 -10.47 -0.52 -2.58
C THR A 60 -9.05 -0.90 -2.16
N LEU A 61 -8.23 -1.35 -3.12
CA LEU A 61 -6.88 -1.83 -2.81
C LEU A 61 -6.01 -0.71 -2.23
N GLU A 62 -6.15 0.52 -2.72
CA GLU A 62 -5.47 1.70 -2.18
C GLU A 62 -5.95 2.09 -0.79
N GLU A 63 -7.25 1.96 -0.49
CA GLU A 63 -7.79 2.23 0.84
C GLU A 63 -7.25 1.20 1.85
N ALA A 64 -7.34 -0.08 1.51
CA ALA A 64 -6.79 -1.17 2.32
C ALA A 64 -5.28 -0.99 2.57
N PHE A 65 -4.53 -0.59 1.52
CA PHE A 65 -3.12 -0.29 1.66
C PHE A 65 -2.86 0.91 2.58
N MET A 66 -3.62 2.00 2.44
CA MET A 66 -3.51 3.19 3.28
C MET A 66 -3.90 2.93 4.74
N MET A 67 -4.75 1.95 5.01
CA MET A 67 -5.05 1.49 6.37
C MET A 67 -3.87 0.76 7.00
N MET A 68 -3.20 -0.12 6.25
CA MET A 68 -2.08 -0.91 6.74
C MET A 68 -0.79 -0.09 6.83
N VAL A 69 -0.52 0.78 5.85
CA VAL A 69 0.68 1.64 5.78
C VAL A 69 0.26 3.11 5.69
N PRO A 70 -0.36 3.66 6.75
CA PRO A 70 -0.82 5.05 6.78
C PRO A 70 0.36 6.03 6.81
N GLU A 71 0.16 7.21 6.22
CA GLU A 71 1.14 8.29 6.26
C GLU A 71 1.37 8.83 7.67
N PRO A 72 2.47 9.57 7.91
CA PRO A 72 2.63 10.33 9.15
C PRO A 72 1.57 11.45 9.29
N TRP A 73 0.41 11.14 9.86
CA TRP A 73 -0.73 12.06 9.96
C TRP A 73 -0.80 12.82 11.31
N HIS A 74 -0.49 12.15 12.42
CA HIS A 74 -0.77 12.65 13.78
C HIS A 74 -0.19 14.05 14.05
N LYS A 75 1.07 14.29 13.66
CA LYS A 75 1.79 15.56 13.89
C LYS A 75 1.89 16.46 12.64
N ASN A 76 1.17 16.14 11.56
CA ASN A 76 1.26 16.89 10.30
C ASN A 76 0.24 18.04 10.27
N GLU A 77 0.62 19.22 10.75
CA GLU A 77 -0.24 20.42 10.79
C GLU A 77 -0.70 20.89 9.40
N ASN A 78 0.02 20.52 8.34
CA ASN A 78 -0.30 20.88 6.95
C ASN A 78 -1.21 19.87 6.26
N MET A 79 -1.63 18.81 6.96
CA MET A 79 -2.55 17.81 6.40
C MET A 79 -3.97 18.34 6.40
N GLU A 80 -4.65 18.20 5.26
CA GLU A 80 -6.07 18.54 5.13
C GLU A 80 -6.95 17.80 6.16
N SER A 81 -7.97 18.48 6.68
CA SER A 81 -8.84 17.96 7.73
C SER A 81 -9.53 16.65 7.35
N LYS A 82 -9.99 16.52 6.11
CA LYS A 82 -10.64 15.29 5.61
C LYS A 82 -9.67 14.10 5.61
N LYS A 83 -8.46 14.29 5.10
CA LYS A 83 -7.40 13.27 5.08
C LYS A 83 -6.94 12.90 6.50
N ARG A 84 -6.85 13.87 7.41
CA ARG A 84 -6.58 13.61 8.83
C ARG A 84 -7.68 12.76 9.46
N ALA A 85 -8.95 13.11 9.25
CA ALA A 85 -10.10 12.36 9.77
C ALA A 85 -10.13 10.92 9.23
N PHE A 86 -9.80 10.73 7.95
CA PHE A 86 -9.65 9.40 7.35
C PHE A 86 -8.63 8.55 8.12
N TYR A 87 -7.41 9.06 8.36
CA TYR A 87 -6.40 8.30 9.07
C TYR A 87 -6.71 8.11 10.56
N GLU A 88 -7.31 9.11 11.19
CA GLU A 88 -7.73 9.02 12.59
C GLU A 88 -8.78 7.91 12.78
N TYR A 89 -9.80 7.86 11.92
CA TYR A 89 -10.80 6.80 11.93
C TYR A 89 -10.16 5.42 11.70
N HIS A 90 -9.33 5.27 10.67
CA HIS A 90 -8.71 3.98 10.36
C HIS A 90 -7.68 3.53 11.41
N SER A 91 -7.08 4.45 12.17
CA SER A 91 -6.19 4.10 13.28
C SER A 91 -6.89 3.37 14.43
N LEU A 92 -8.21 3.51 14.54
CA LEU A 92 -9.03 2.74 15.49
C LEU A 92 -9.29 1.31 14.99
N LEU A 93 -9.17 1.09 13.68
CA LEU A 93 -9.48 -0.17 13.03
C LEU A 93 -8.23 -1.02 12.73
N MET A 94 -7.09 -0.40 12.44
CA MET A 94 -5.88 -1.09 12.00
C MET A 94 -4.64 -0.46 12.63
N GLU A 95 -3.87 -1.28 13.32
CA GLU A 95 -2.53 -0.90 13.76
C GLU A 95 -1.59 -0.82 12.54
N PRO A 96 -0.72 0.21 12.45
CA PRO A 96 0.18 0.35 11.31
C PRO A 96 1.15 -0.83 11.20
N TRP A 97 1.26 -1.39 10.00
CA TRP A 97 2.25 -2.40 9.64
C TRP A 97 3.59 -1.70 9.35
N ASP A 98 4.25 -1.30 10.42
CA ASP A 98 5.44 -0.46 10.39
C ASP A 98 6.73 -1.25 10.25
N GLY A 99 7.70 -0.63 9.57
CA GLY A 99 9.01 -1.17 9.24
C GLY A 99 9.55 -0.63 7.91
N PRO A 100 10.87 -0.70 7.65
CA PRO A 100 11.46 -0.23 6.39
C PRO A 100 10.88 -0.97 5.18
N ALA A 101 10.12 -0.31 4.31
CA ALA A 101 9.41 -0.98 3.22
C ALA A 101 9.30 -0.12 1.96
N ALA A 102 9.52 -0.74 0.81
CA ALA A 102 9.01 -0.30 -0.48
C ALA A 102 8.06 -1.38 -1.00
N ILE A 103 6.80 -1.01 -1.22
CA ILE A 103 5.76 -1.95 -1.61
C ILE A 103 5.21 -1.52 -2.96
N VAL A 104 5.05 -2.50 -3.83
CA VAL A 104 4.29 -2.42 -5.08
C VAL A 104 3.17 -3.44 -4.95
N PHE A 105 1.95 -3.05 -5.30
CA PHE A 105 0.73 -3.86 -5.20
C PHE A 105 -0.13 -3.65 -6.44
N THR A 106 -1.00 -4.60 -6.76
CA THR A 106 -1.93 -4.48 -7.88
C THR A 106 -3.08 -5.46 -7.75
N ASP A 107 -4.27 -5.08 -8.25
CA ASP A 107 -5.42 -5.97 -8.47
C ASP A 107 -5.55 -6.41 -9.94
N GLY A 108 -4.55 -6.10 -10.77
CA GLY A 108 -4.56 -6.32 -12.22
C GLY A 108 -5.07 -5.15 -13.06
N VAL A 109 -5.75 -4.16 -12.46
CA VAL A 109 -6.24 -2.94 -13.14
C VAL A 109 -5.53 -1.71 -12.58
N ILE A 110 -5.50 -1.58 -11.26
CA ILE A 110 -4.77 -0.56 -10.53
C ILE A 110 -3.42 -1.14 -10.13
N MET A 111 -2.36 -0.38 -10.36
CA MET A 111 -1.03 -0.63 -9.80
C MET A 111 -0.69 0.49 -8.83
N GLY A 112 -0.27 0.11 -7.63
CA GLY A 112 0.15 1.06 -6.61
C GLY A 112 1.57 0.83 -6.14
N ALA A 113 2.23 1.89 -5.71
CA ALA A 113 3.52 1.83 -5.05
C ALA A 113 3.65 2.89 -3.95
N SER A 114 4.17 2.49 -2.80
CA SER A 114 4.46 3.38 -1.68
C SER A 114 5.71 2.96 -0.94
N LEU A 115 6.28 3.91 -0.21
CA LEU A 115 7.25 3.66 0.83
C LEU A 115 6.58 3.56 2.19
N ASP A 116 7.32 3.03 3.17
CA ASP A 116 7.00 3.18 4.58
C ASP A 116 6.96 4.66 5.00
N ARG A 117 6.44 4.89 6.20
CA ARG A 117 6.27 6.22 6.81
C ARG A 117 7.52 7.09 6.80
N ASN A 118 8.69 6.49 6.90
CA ASN A 118 9.98 7.18 6.99
C ASN A 118 10.75 7.15 5.66
N GLY A 119 10.31 6.34 4.69
CA GLY A 119 10.95 6.16 3.39
C GLY A 119 12.35 5.57 3.48
N PHE A 120 12.52 4.53 4.30
CA PHE A 120 13.82 3.89 4.51
C PHE A 120 14.33 3.09 3.30
N ARG A 121 13.45 2.80 2.33
CA ARG A 121 13.82 2.08 1.10
C ARG A 121 13.84 3.03 -0.10
N PRO A 122 14.87 2.96 -0.96
CA PRO A 122 14.90 3.75 -2.18
C PRO A 122 13.87 3.21 -3.17
N SER A 123 13.11 4.11 -3.81
CA SER A 123 12.27 3.78 -4.95
C SER A 123 12.20 4.96 -5.90
N ARG A 124 12.52 4.71 -7.16
CA ARG A 124 12.56 5.71 -8.24
C ARG A 124 11.75 5.22 -9.41
N TYR A 125 11.12 6.14 -10.12
CA TYR A 125 10.37 5.81 -11.31
C TYR A 125 10.64 6.79 -12.46
N TYR A 126 10.61 6.22 -13.66
CA TYR A 126 10.71 6.91 -14.93
C TYR A 126 9.33 6.88 -15.59
N LEU A 127 8.92 8.03 -16.14
CA LEU A 127 7.82 8.10 -17.09
C LEU A 127 8.44 8.33 -18.45
N THR A 128 8.08 7.53 -19.44
CA THR A 128 8.52 7.71 -20.82
C THR A 128 7.49 8.51 -21.63
N LYS A 129 7.83 8.87 -22.87
CA LYS A 129 6.94 9.61 -23.78
C LYS A 129 5.90 8.71 -24.46
N ASP A 130 6.13 7.40 -24.47
CA ASP A 130 5.22 6.33 -24.88
C ASP A 130 4.44 5.73 -23.69
N ASP A 131 4.22 6.53 -22.64
CA ASP A 131 3.37 6.23 -21.49
C ASP A 131 3.73 4.95 -20.70
N MET A 132 4.99 4.55 -20.71
CA MET A 132 5.51 3.51 -19.82
C MET A 132 5.93 4.12 -18.48
N LEU A 133 5.49 3.49 -17.39
CA LEU A 133 6.00 3.73 -16.05
C LEU A 133 6.98 2.62 -15.66
N ILE A 134 8.20 3.00 -15.34
CA ILE A 134 9.26 2.06 -14.94
C ILE A 134 9.68 2.40 -13.52
N LEU A 135 9.37 1.53 -12.55
CA LEU A 135 9.73 1.70 -11.15
C LEU A 135 10.82 0.70 -10.75
N SER A 136 11.83 1.18 -10.03
CA SER A 136 12.98 0.40 -9.59
C SER A 136 13.54 0.94 -8.27
N SER A 137 14.12 0.06 -7.45
CA SER A 137 14.87 0.46 -6.25
C SER A 137 16.12 1.28 -6.60
N GLU A 138 16.68 1.06 -7.79
CA GLU A 138 17.94 1.65 -8.24
C GLU A 138 17.80 2.35 -9.60
N THR A 139 18.56 3.45 -9.78
CA THR A 139 18.71 4.09 -11.09
C THR A 139 19.62 3.27 -11.98
N GLY A 140 19.25 3.13 -13.25
CA GLY A 140 20.09 2.40 -14.23
C GLY A 140 19.93 0.89 -14.22
N ALA A 141 18.95 0.35 -13.48
CA ALA A 141 18.57 -1.07 -13.53
C ALA A 141 18.19 -1.52 -14.96
N LEU A 142 17.69 -0.58 -15.77
CA LEU A 142 17.41 -0.78 -17.19
C LEU A 142 18.14 0.27 -18.01
N LYS A 143 18.66 -0.13 -19.18
CA LYS A 143 19.18 0.80 -20.19
C LYS A 143 18.00 1.46 -20.89
N LEU A 144 17.81 2.75 -20.66
CA LEU A 144 16.73 3.55 -21.25
C LEU A 144 17.32 4.62 -22.16
N ASP A 145 16.68 4.87 -23.31
CA ASP A 145 17.02 6.02 -24.15
C ASP A 145 16.55 7.30 -23.45
N GLU A 146 17.50 8.14 -23.05
CA GLU A 146 17.27 9.45 -22.42
C GLU A 146 16.31 10.33 -23.24
N LYS A 147 16.30 10.19 -24.57
CA LYS A 147 15.38 10.95 -25.44
C LYS A 147 13.92 10.54 -25.25
N ASN A 148 13.65 9.32 -24.81
CA ASN A 148 12.30 8.83 -24.55
C ASN A 148 11.82 9.13 -23.11
N ILE A 149 12.67 9.69 -22.24
CA ILE A 149 12.27 9.95 -20.86
C ILE A 149 11.48 11.27 -20.79
N LYS A 150 10.25 11.20 -20.29
CA LYS A 150 9.35 12.34 -20.01
C LYS A 150 9.58 12.90 -18.61
N ALA A 151 9.77 12.04 -17.61
CA ALA A 151 10.07 12.46 -16.24
C ALA A 151 10.90 11.42 -15.49
N LYS A 152 11.73 11.91 -14.56
CA LYS A 152 12.46 11.10 -13.57
C LYS A 152 12.02 11.55 -12.18
N LYS A 153 11.45 10.66 -11.38
CA LYS A 153 10.89 10.97 -10.06
C LYS A 153 11.29 9.90 -9.04
N ARG A 154 11.01 10.17 -7.78
CA ARG A 154 11.16 9.22 -6.67
C ARG A 154 9.84 9.10 -5.92
N LEU A 155 9.61 7.95 -5.30
CA LEU A 155 8.56 7.86 -4.27
C LEU A 155 9.01 8.69 -3.06
N GLU A 156 8.05 9.36 -2.45
CA GLU A 156 8.26 10.16 -1.26
C GLU A 156 7.57 9.47 -0.08
N PRO A 157 8.12 9.54 1.15
CA PRO A 157 7.48 8.97 2.32
C PRO A 157 6.04 9.49 2.44
N GLY A 158 5.09 8.58 2.65
CA GLY A 158 3.67 8.89 2.74
C GLY A 158 2.98 9.26 1.41
N LYS A 159 3.65 9.23 0.26
CA LYS A 159 2.95 9.43 -1.02
C LYS A 159 2.67 8.10 -1.70
N LEU A 160 1.45 7.99 -2.22
CA LEU A 160 1.02 6.83 -2.98
C LEU A 160 1.12 7.14 -4.48
N LEU A 161 1.90 6.35 -5.20
CA LEU A 161 1.85 6.33 -6.66
C LEU A 161 0.78 5.34 -7.05
N LEU A 162 -0.31 5.79 -7.70
CA LEU A 162 -1.27 4.90 -8.32
C LEU A 162 -1.30 5.08 -9.83
N VAL A 163 -1.49 3.97 -10.55
CA VAL A 163 -1.63 3.92 -11.99
C VAL A 163 -2.90 3.14 -12.30
N ASP A 164 -3.79 3.76 -13.05
CA ASP A 164 -4.94 3.10 -13.66
C ASP A 164 -4.52 2.61 -15.05
N THR A 165 -4.29 1.30 -15.16
CA THR A 165 -3.82 0.68 -16.39
C THR A 165 -4.94 0.57 -17.44
N ALA A 166 -6.20 0.52 -17.02
CA ALA A 166 -7.34 0.52 -17.94
C ALA A 166 -7.53 1.89 -18.59
N ARG A 167 -7.28 2.98 -17.86
CA ARG A 167 -7.34 4.36 -18.39
C ARG A 167 -6.00 4.89 -18.90
N GLY A 168 -4.91 4.15 -18.69
CA GLY A 168 -3.56 4.54 -19.11
C GLY A 168 -3.05 5.81 -18.44
N ARG A 169 -3.40 6.07 -17.17
CA ARG A 169 -2.99 7.30 -16.47
C ARG A 169 -2.45 7.06 -15.07
N VAL A 170 -1.50 7.91 -14.67
CA VAL A 170 -1.08 8.05 -13.26
C VAL A 170 -2.12 8.87 -12.53
N ILE A 171 -2.63 8.37 -11.41
CA ILE A 171 -3.58 9.07 -10.54
C ILE A 171 -2.78 9.97 -9.59
N ALA A 172 -3.15 11.24 -9.49
CA ALA A 172 -2.48 12.16 -8.56
C ALA A 172 -2.82 11.82 -7.10
N ASP A 173 -1.86 11.99 -6.18
CA ASP A 173 -2.04 11.68 -4.74
C ASP A 173 -3.30 12.30 -4.12
N ASN A 174 -3.65 13.52 -4.57
CA ASN A 174 -4.84 14.22 -4.09
C ASN A 174 -6.15 13.58 -4.58
N GLU A 175 -6.18 13.05 -5.82
CA GLU A 175 -7.38 12.38 -6.36
C GLU A 175 -7.69 11.06 -5.64
N ILE A 176 -6.70 10.48 -4.95
CA ILE A 176 -6.83 9.20 -4.24
C ILE A 176 -7.46 9.38 -2.86
N LYS A 177 -7.26 10.56 -2.26
CA LYS A 177 -7.52 10.82 -0.83
C LYS A 177 -8.63 11.84 -0.59
N GLU A 178 -9.29 12.27 -1.67
CA GLU A 178 -10.58 12.98 -1.67
C GLU A 178 -11.73 11.98 -1.58
#